data_AF-A0A9J6BDA3-F1
#
_entry.id   AF-A0A9J6BDA3-F1
#
_cell.length_a   1.000
_cell.length_b   1.000
_cell.length_c   1.000
_cell.angle_alpha   90.00
_cell.angle_beta   90.00
_cell.angle_gamma   90.00
#
_symmetry.space_group_name_H-M   'P 1'
#
loop_
_entity.id
_entity.type
_entity.pdbx_description
1 polymer ?
#
loop_
_entity_poly.entity_id
_entity_poly.type
_entity_poly.pdbx_seq_one_letter_code
_entity_poly.pdbx_strand_id
1 'polypeptide(L)'
;MTILFLYALGNIRNIYPQPFDIDKFSFVFSFLTTVLFGIFKYNCIFWNQERFSQILKSLKQTYTKFECEKYQANERLRKFKIFIRCYIAYMIPPMIFTFQIPLTEFNKSGKKILPFFFEYPFDTSQNNLLFVLALLIIFSSCLLHAFILITSDHLIYGTINVFSLEFNILKTEFRELKFKNENDWKINLKILIESHNKLIENIKEFQSIFASILFYNFGLGSFFLCFTALKCSSVESIPNALLSFGFCIYSLFQIFMQCFFGQMLTDASENLYQEIYQCGWENLKDIKLRKDLVLILVRSRRIVELKVLNIWGINIEQFFNIVRNGYSYFTLFRELLL
;
A
#
# COMPACT_ATOMS: atom_id res chain seq x y z
N MET A 1 -6.65 -20.29 -1.01
CA MET A 1 -6.71 -19.22 -2.03
C MET A 1 -6.52 -19.75 -3.45
N THR A 2 -5.51 -20.59 -3.71
CA THR A 2 -5.26 -21.22 -5.03
C THR A 2 -6.44 -22.02 -5.57
N ILE A 3 -7.15 -22.77 -4.72
CA ILE A 3 -8.33 -23.56 -5.13
C ILE A 3 -9.47 -22.63 -5.61
N LEU A 4 -9.89 -21.64 -4.82
CA LEU A 4 -10.92 -20.67 -5.21
C LEU A 4 -10.52 -19.83 -6.43
N PHE A 5 -9.24 -19.49 -6.56
CA PHE A 5 -8.72 -18.78 -7.72
C PHE A 5 -8.74 -19.64 -9.00
N LEU A 6 -8.34 -20.90 -8.92
CA LEU A 6 -8.43 -21.86 -10.03
C LEU A 6 -9.90 -22.12 -10.43
N TYR A 7 -10.82 -22.17 -9.46
CA TYR A 7 -12.26 -22.27 -9.75
C TYR A 7 -12.83 -20.97 -10.35
N ALA A 8 -12.43 -19.81 -9.86
CA ALA A 8 -12.83 -18.53 -10.44
C ALA A 8 -12.32 -18.37 -11.89
N LEU A 9 -11.11 -18.86 -12.21
CA LEU A 9 -10.58 -18.94 -13.57
C LEU A 9 -11.34 -19.96 -14.44
N GLY A 10 -11.65 -21.14 -13.89
CA GLY A 10 -12.40 -22.19 -14.59
C GLY A 10 -13.83 -21.76 -14.97
N ASN A 11 -14.41 -20.84 -14.20
CA ASN A 11 -15.76 -20.32 -14.41
C ASN A 11 -15.86 -19.07 -15.29
N ILE A 12 -14.73 -18.53 -15.81
CA ILE A 12 -14.75 -17.40 -16.77
C ILE A 12 -15.69 -17.69 -17.96
N ARG A 13 -15.79 -18.96 -18.35
CA ARG A 13 -16.67 -19.42 -19.44
C ARG A 13 -18.17 -19.33 -19.09
N ASN A 14 -18.54 -19.46 -17.81
CA ASN A 14 -19.93 -19.38 -17.32
C ASN A 14 -20.31 -17.95 -16.86
N ILE A 15 -19.35 -17.02 -16.86
CA ILE A 15 -19.54 -15.59 -16.54
C ILE A 15 -20.03 -14.78 -17.76
N TYR A 16 -19.99 -15.37 -18.95
CA TYR A 16 -20.59 -14.82 -20.18
C TYR A 16 -21.88 -15.55 -20.60
N PRO A 17 -22.92 -15.70 -19.75
CA PRO A 17 -24.22 -16.08 -20.29
C PRO A 17 -24.77 -14.89 -21.10
N GLN A 18 -25.38 -15.17 -22.24
CA GLN A 18 -26.25 -14.19 -22.88
C GLN A 18 -27.60 -14.19 -22.15
N PRO A 19 -28.16 -13.03 -21.74
CA PRO A 19 -27.66 -11.65 -21.89
C PRO A 19 -26.59 -11.25 -20.87
N PHE A 20 -25.72 -10.29 -21.26
CA PHE A 20 -24.60 -9.78 -20.45
C PHE A 20 -25.08 -9.06 -19.19
N ASP A 21 -24.74 -9.63 -18.02
CA ASP A 21 -25.07 -9.09 -16.71
C ASP A 21 -23.90 -8.26 -16.16
N ILE A 22 -24.02 -6.94 -16.26
CA ILE A 22 -22.98 -5.96 -15.90
C ILE A 22 -22.60 -6.08 -14.42
N ASP A 23 -23.55 -6.39 -13.54
CA ASP A 23 -23.34 -6.49 -12.10
C ASP A 23 -22.50 -7.70 -11.74
N LYS A 24 -22.82 -8.85 -12.35
CA LYS A 24 -22.03 -10.08 -12.18
C LYS A 24 -20.62 -9.91 -12.75
N PHE A 25 -20.51 -9.33 -13.94
CA PHE A 25 -19.21 -9.08 -14.56
C PHE A 25 -18.34 -8.17 -13.71
N SER A 26 -18.86 -7.02 -13.28
CA SER A 26 -18.14 -6.05 -12.46
C SER A 26 -17.71 -6.66 -11.12
N PHE A 27 -18.57 -7.46 -10.49
CA PHE A 27 -18.22 -8.15 -9.25
C PHE A 27 -17.10 -9.17 -9.44
N VAL A 28 -17.20 -10.04 -10.44
CA VAL A 28 -16.19 -11.08 -10.67
C VAL A 28 -14.87 -10.47 -11.10
N PHE A 29 -14.89 -9.45 -11.96
CA PHE A 29 -13.70 -8.71 -12.35
C PHE A 29 -12.99 -8.09 -11.14
N SER A 30 -13.73 -7.36 -10.29
CA SER A 30 -13.17 -6.78 -9.07
C SER A 30 -12.62 -7.85 -8.13
N PHE A 31 -13.35 -8.94 -7.90
CA PHE A 31 -12.87 -10.04 -7.05
C PHE A 31 -11.59 -10.69 -7.58
N LEU A 32 -11.58 -11.06 -8.86
CA LEU A 32 -10.41 -11.67 -9.51
C LEU A 32 -9.21 -10.74 -9.45
N THR A 33 -9.40 -9.46 -9.75
CA THR A 33 -8.34 -8.45 -9.71
C THR A 33 -7.73 -8.34 -8.32
N THR A 34 -8.53 -8.33 -7.25
CA THR A 34 -8.03 -8.27 -5.87
C THR A 34 -7.28 -9.55 -5.46
N VAL A 35 -7.82 -10.73 -5.82
CA VAL A 35 -7.18 -12.02 -5.51
C VAL A 35 -5.85 -12.15 -6.23
N LEU A 36 -5.82 -11.88 -7.55
CA LEU A 36 -4.60 -11.83 -8.35
C LEU A 36 -3.58 -10.90 -7.73
N PHE A 37 -4.04 -9.74 -7.25
CA PHE A 37 -3.16 -8.76 -6.66
C PHE A 37 -2.53 -9.22 -5.36
N GLY A 38 -3.32 -9.86 -4.47
CA GLY A 38 -2.80 -10.44 -3.24
C GLY A 38 -1.76 -11.52 -3.50
N ILE A 39 -2.02 -12.41 -4.47
CA ILE A 39 -1.08 -13.45 -4.90
C ILE A 39 0.20 -12.81 -5.46
N PHE A 40 0.05 -11.79 -6.29
CA PHE A 40 1.18 -11.07 -6.88
C PHE A 40 2.06 -10.40 -5.82
N LYS A 41 1.46 -9.67 -4.86
CA LYS A 41 2.19 -9.08 -3.72
C LYS A 41 2.96 -10.14 -2.93
N TYR A 42 2.30 -11.24 -2.59
CA TYR A 42 2.93 -12.32 -1.83
C TYR A 42 4.15 -12.88 -2.58
N ASN A 43 4.01 -13.20 -3.86
CA ASN A 43 5.12 -13.73 -4.66
C ASN A 43 6.26 -12.72 -4.79
N CYS A 44 5.97 -11.44 -5.05
CA CYS A 44 7.00 -10.41 -5.13
C CYS A 44 7.79 -10.27 -3.82
N ILE A 45 7.11 -10.31 -2.67
CA ILE A 45 7.77 -10.24 -1.35
C ILE A 45 8.57 -11.52 -1.08
N PHE A 46 7.99 -12.69 -1.37
CA PHE A 46 8.64 -13.99 -1.15
C PHE A 46 9.93 -14.13 -1.97
N TRP A 47 9.89 -13.75 -3.25
CA TRP A 47 11.05 -13.85 -4.14
C TRP A 47 12.17 -12.86 -3.77
N ASN A 48 11.83 -11.70 -3.21
CA ASN A 48 12.79 -10.68 -2.81
C ASN A 48 13.07 -10.67 -1.29
N GLN A 49 12.68 -11.72 -0.56
CA GLN A 49 12.75 -11.74 0.90
C GLN A 49 14.17 -11.53 1.46
N GLU A 50 15.20 -12.03 0.77
CA GLU A 50 16.59 -11.88 1.19
C GLU A 50 17.06 -10.43 1.05
N ARG A 51 16.81 -9.81 -0.11
CA ARG A 51 17.11 -8.41 -0.39
C ARG A 51 16.39 -7.50 0.59
N PHE A 52 15.11 -7.77 0.86
CA PHE A 52 14.33 -7.01 1.82
C PHE A 52 14.83 -7.21 3.27
N SER A 53 15.23 -8.43 3.64
CA SER A 53 15.84 -8.71 4.95
C SER A 53 17.14 -7.95 5.15
N GLN A 54 17.96 -7.79 4.11
CA GLN A 54 19.17 -6.97 4.16
C GLN A 54 18.87 -5.49 4.43
N ILE A 55 17.85 -4.93 3.76
CA ILE A 55 17.37 -3.56 4.03
C ILE A 55 16.96 -3.41 5.50
N LEU A 56 16.12 -4.31 6.01
CA LEU A 56 15.67 -4.25 7.40
C LEU A 56 16.81 -4.38 8.41
N LYS A 57 17.80 -5.24 8.14
CA LYS A 57 19.01 -5.36 8.98
C LYS A 57 19.83 -4.07 8.96
N SER A 58 19.99 -3.44 7.80
CA SER A 58 20.67 -2.16 7.67
C SER A 58 19.96 -1.09 8.51
N LEU A 59 18.64 -0.98 8.40
CA LEU A 59 17.84 0.00 9.16
C LEU A 59 17.93 -0.22 10.68
N LYS A 60 17.93 -1.49 11.13
CA LYS A 60 18.07 -1.83 12.55
C LYS A 60 19.40 -1.39 13.14
N GLN A 61 20.49 -1.44 12.37
CA GLN A 61 21.82 -1.03 12.83
C GLN A 61 21.93 0.50 13.01
N THR A 62 21.24 1.29 12.20
CA THR A 62 21.19 2.75 12.35
C THR A 62 20.55 3.15 13.68
N TYR A 63 19.46 2.47 14.05
CA TYR A 63 18.64 2.77 15.23
C TYR A 63 19.31 2.56 16.59
N THR A 64 20.41 1.81 16.65
CA THR A 64 21.05 1.46 17.92
C THR A 64 21.98 2.55 18.47
N LYS A 65 22.17 3.68 17.78
CA LYS A 65 23.26 4.63 18.08
C LYS A 65 22.97 5.68 19.16
N PHE A 66 21.75 6.24 19.31
CA PHE A 66 21.50 7.32 20.30
C PHE A 66 20.14 7.24 21.03
N GLU A 67 20.05 7.78 22.25
CA GLU A 67 18.84 7.72 23.11
C GLU A 67 17.76 8.77 22.76
N CYS A 68 18.16 9.99 22.35
CA CYS A 68 17.20 11.04 21.96
C CYS A 68 16.42 10.65 20.69
N GLU A 69 17.10 9.99 19.75
CA GLU A 69 16.52 9.41 18.53
C GLU A 69 15.50 8.31 18.86
N LYS A 70 15.70 7.55 19.94
CA LYS A 70 14.73 6.53 20.39
C LYS A 70 13.41 7.15 20.82
N TYR A 71 13.39 8.35 21.39
CA TYR A 71 12.14 9.01 21.78
C TYR A 71 11.29 9.37 20.56
N GLN A 72 11.89 10.10 19.60
CA GLN A 72 11.21 10.47 18.35
C GLN A 72 10.75 9.23 17.58
N ALA A 73 11.59 8.19 17.56
CA ALA A 73 11.25 6.92 16.96
C ALA A 73 10.09 6.21 17.65
N ASN A 74 10.09 6.15 18.98
CA ASN A 74 9.02 5.52 19.75
C ASN A 74 7.69 6.25 19.55
N GLU A 75 7.70 7.58 19.45
CA GLU A 75 6.48 8.35 19.17
C GLU A 75 5.93 8.05 17.77
N ARG A 76 6.79 8.03 16.74
CA ARG A 76 6.39 7.62 15.37
C ARG A 76 5.90 6.18 15.32
N LEU A 77 6.57 5.25 15.99
CA LEU A 77 6.15 3.86 16.09
C LEU A 77 4.79 3.72 16.79
N ARG A 78 4.53 4.51 17.83
CA ARG A 78 3.22 4.53 18.51
C ARG A 78 2.12 5.01 17.56
N LYS A 79 2.33 6.12 16.85
CA LYS A 79 1.39 6.63 15.85
C LYS A 79 1.13 5.60 14.75
N PHE A 80 2.18 4.95 14.25
CA PHE A 80 2.08 3.90 13.24
C PHE A 80 1.32 2.65 13.75
N LYS A 81 1.54 2.22 15.00
CA LYS A 81 0.77 1.13 15.63
C LYS A 81 -0.71 1.46 15.76
N ILE A 82 -1.06 2.69 16.14
CA ILE A 82 -2.45 3.16 16.19
C ILE A 82 -3.05 3.11 14.78
N PHE A 83 -2.34 3.65 13.79
CA PHE A 83 -2.75 3.60 12.39
C PHE A 83 -3.05 2.16 11.92
N ILE A 84 -2.18 1.20 12.22
CA ILE A 84 -2.39 -0.22 11.85
C ILE A 84 -3.65 -0.78 12.53
N ARG A 85 -3.87 -0.48 13.82
CA ARG A 85 -5.07 -0.91 14.53
C ARG A 85 -6.33 -0.34 13.89
N CYS A 86 -6.32 0.93 13.50
CA CYS A 86 -7.41 1.58 12.78
C CYS A 86 -7.61 0.95 11.39
N TYR A 87 -6.52 0.65 10.66
CA TYR A 87 -6.61 0.01 9.34
C TYR A 87 -7.20 -1.41 9.42
N ILE A 88 -6.79 -2.21 10.40
CA ILE A 88 -7.36 -3.54 10.66
C ILE A 88 -8.83 -3.41 11.07
N ALA A 89 -9.17 -2.48 11.98
CA ALA A 89 -10.55 -2.26 12.41
C ALA A 89 -11.45 -1.84 11.25
N TYR A 90 -10.94 -1.02 10.34
CA TYR A 90 -11.65 -0.59 9.13
C TYR A 90 -11.96 -1.74 8.16
N MET A 91 -11.18 -2.82 8.17
CA MET A 91 -11.37 -4.00 7.31
C MET A 91 -12.43 -4.98 7.79
N ILE A 92 -12.81 -4.92 9.07
CA ILE A 92 -13.73 -5.87 9.69
C ILE A 92 -15.18 -5.70 9.18
N PRO A 93 -15.75 -4.48 9.08
CA PRO A 93 -17.16 -4.32 8.68
C PRO A 93 -17.49 -4.89 7.30
N PRO A 94 -16.72 -4.63 6.22
CA PRO A 94 -17.01 -5.22 4.91
C PRO A 94 -17.04 -6.75 4.96
N MET A 95 -16.13 -7.38 5.71
CA MET A 95 -16.16 -8.83 5.92
C MET A 95 -17.45 -9.27 6.61
N ILE A 96 -17.84 -8.65 7.71
CA ILE A 96 -19.09 -9.03 8.42
C ILE A 96 -20.29 -8.91 7.48
N PHE A 97 -20.41 -7.80 6.75
CA PHE A 97 -21.52 -7.57 5.82
C PHE A 97 -21.58 -8.61 4.69
N THR A 98 -20.44 -9.05 4.13
CA THR A 98 -20.43 -10.07 3.08
C THR A 98 -21.05 -11.41 3.52
N PHE A 99 -20.87 -11.82 4.77
CA PHE A 99 -21.40 -13.09 5.29
C PHE A 99 -22.77 -12.94 5.94
N GLN A 100 -23.10 -11.76 6.46
CA GLN A 100 -24.40 -11.48 7.04
C GLN A 100 -25.52 -11.58 6.00
N ILE A 101 -25.30 -11.12 4.77
CA ILE A 101 -26.32 -11.16 3.70
C ILE A 101 -26.79 -12.62 3.42
N PRO A 102 -25.91 -13.57 3.06
CA PRO A 102 -26.27 -14.99 2.91
C PRO A 102 -26.99 -15.60 4.12
N LEU A 103 -26.52 -15.32 5.34
CA LEU A 103 -27.10 -15.87 6.56
C LEU A 103 -28.52 -15.33 6.81
N THR A 104 -28.74 -14.03 6.59
CA THR A 104 -30.07 -13.44 6.75
C THR A 104 -31.05 -13.96 5.72
N GLU A 105 -30.62 -14.20 4.49
CA GLU A 105 -31.46 -14.77 3.44
C GLU A 105 -31.81 -16.24 3.74
N PHE A 106 -30.83 -17.03 4.19
CA PHE A 106 -31.07 -18.40 4.64
C PHE A 106 -32.08 -18.46 5.79
N ASN A 107 -31.95 -17.59 6.79
CA ASN A 107 -32.88 -17.55 7.93
C ASN A 107 -34.29 -17.08 7.57
N LYS A 108 -34.44 -16.18 6.59
CA LYS A 108 -35.75 -15.62 6.19
C LYS A 108 -36.50 -16.49 5.19
N SER A 109 -35.82 -16.94 4.14
CA SER A 109 -36.45 -17.58 2.98
C SER A 109 -36.03 -19.04 2.80
N GLY A 110 -35.11 -19.55 3.61
CA GLY A 110 -34.52 -20.89 3.43
C GLY A 110 -33.62 -20.99 2.20
N LYS A 111 -33.45 -19.89 1.44
CA LYS A 111 -32.65 -19.87 0.22
C LYS A 111 -31.17 -19.93 0.55
N LYS A 112 -30.47 -20.87 -0.07
CA LYS A 112 -29.03 -21.07 0.07
C LYS A 112 -28.29 -20.25 -0.96
N ILE A 113 -28.04 -18.98 -0.63
CA ILE A 113 -27.26 -18.06 -1.49
C ILE A 113 -25.83 -18.03 -1.01
N LEU A 114 -24.86 -18.03 -1.93
CA LEU A 114 -23.44 -17.89 -1.61
C LEU A 114 -23.00 -16.43 -1.75
N PRO A 115 -22.03 -15.95 -0.95
CA PRO A 115 -21.58 -14.55 -0.99
C PRO A 115 -20.94 -14.12 -2.32
N PHE A 116 -20.45 -15.08 -3.10
CA PHE A 116 -19.77 -14.83 -4.37
C PHE A 116 -20.45 -15.60 -5.50
N PHE A 117 -20.58 -14.96 -6.67
CA PHE A 117 -21.16 -15.55 -7.89
C PHE A 117 -20.17 -16.51 -8.57
N PHE A 118 -19.88 -17.66 -7.94
CA PHE A 118 -19.10 -18.74 -8.52
C PHE A 118 -19.87 -20.05 -8.48
N GLU A 119 -19.71 -20.87 -9.52
CA GLU A 119 -20.14 -22.27 -9.47
C GLU A 119 -19.13 -23.08 -8.67
N TYR A 120 -19.64 -23.82 -7.69
CA TYR A 120 -18.84 -24.70 -6.85
C TYR A 120 -18.97 -26.13 -7.38
N PRO A 121 -17.94 -26.97 -7.23
CA PRO A 121 -17.93 -28.35 -7.74
C PRO A 121 -18.96 -29.28 -7.06
N PHE A 122 -19.75 -28.76 -6.13
CA PHE A 122 -20.76 -29.49 -5.38
C PHE A 122 -22.05 -28.66 -5.28
N ASP A 123 -23.19 -29.32 -5.41
CA ASP A 123 -24.51 -28.69 -5.27
C ASP A 123 -24.79 -28.33 -3.80
N THR A 124 -24.55 -27.07 -3.44
CA THR A 124 -24.87 -26.54 -2.11
C THR A 124 -26.37 -26.42 -1.86
N SER A 125 -27.20 -26.45 -2.91
CA SER A 125 -28.66 -26.34 -2.83
C SER A 125 -29.30 -27.54 -2.13
N GLN A 126 -28.77 -28.75 -2.35
CA GLN A 126 -29.41 -29.99 -1.91
C GLN A 126 -29.17 -30.31 -0.43
N ASN A 127 -27.98 -30.02 0.11
CA ASN A 127 -27.59 -30.44 1.47
C ASN A 127 -27.15 -29.25 2.35
N ASN A 128 -27.70 -29.14 3.56
CA ASN A 128 -27.36 -28.08 4.52
C ASN A 128 -25.91 -28.18 4.99
N LEU A 129 -25.37 -29.40 5.14
CA LEU A 129 -23.99 -29.61 5.57
C LEU A 129 -23.00 -29.11 4.50
N LEU A 130 -23.27 -29.39 3.22
CA LEU A 130 -22.45 -28.87 2.11
C LEU A 130 -22.50 -27.35 2.02
N PHE A 131 -23.66 -26.74 2.26
CA PHE A 131 -23.79 -25.29 2.30
C PHE A 131 -22.97 -24.65 3.42
N VAL A 132 -23.03 -25.20 4.64
CA VAL A 132 -22.23 -24.69 5.77
C VAL A 132 -20.74 -24.88 5.54
N LEU A 133 -20.31 -26.04 5.02
CA LEU A 133 -18.91 -26.29 4.66
C LEU A 133 -18.43 -25.30 3.59
N ALA A 134 -19.24 -25.01 2.57
CA ALA A 134 -18.92 -24.02 1.56
C ALA A 134 -18.71 -22.63 2.18
N LEU A 135 -19.61 -22.18 3.04
CA LEU A 135 -19.48 -20.90 3.75
C LEU A 135 -18.20 -20.82 4.59
N LEU A 136 -17.84 -21.90 5.31
CA LEU A 136 -16.61 -21.94 6.12
C LEU A 136 -15.33 -21.89 5.25
N ILE A 137 -15.33 -22.58 4.10
CA ILE A 137 -14.20 -22.56 3.15
C ILE A 137 -14.03 -21.16 2.54
N ILE A 138 -15.14 -20.52 2.19
CA ILE A 138 -15.13 -19.15 1.65
C ILE A 138 -14.65 -18.16 2.72
N PHE A 139 -15.20 -18.24 3.93
CA PHE A 139 -14.81 -17.39 5.05
C PHE A 139 -13.33 -17.50 5.39
N SER A 140 -12.82 -18.73 5.56
CA SER A 140 -11.39 -18.95 5.84
C SER A 140 -10.48 -18.44 4.72
N SER A 141 -10.93 -18.55 3.46
CA SER A 141 -10.18 -18.04 2.32
C SER A 141 -10.16 -16.50 2.24
N CYS A 142 -11.28 -15.85 2.54
CA CYS A 142 -11.34 -14.38 2.65
C CYS A 142 -10.45 -13.86 3.77
N LEU A 143 -10.44 -14.51 4.94
CA LEU A 143 -9.55 -14.17 6.05
C LEU A 143 -8.08 -14.26 5.66
N LEU A 144 -7.68 -15.37 5.04
CA LEU A 144 -6.30 -15.57 4.58
C LEU A 144 -5.90 -14.52 3.53
N HIS A 145 -6.81 -14.16 2.63
CA HIS A 145 -6.54 -13.12 1.64
C HIS A 145 -6.37 -11.74 2.26
N ALA A 146 -7.26 -11.35 3.17
CA ALA A 146 -7.13 -10.08 3.88
C ALA A 146 -5.85 -10.02 4.72
N PHE A 147 -5.48 -11.12 5.37
CA PHE A 147 -4.21 -11.22 6.10
C PHE A 147 -3.00 -10.92 5.20
N ILE A 148 -2.96 -11.50 4.00
CA ILE A 148 -1.88 -11.27 3.03
C ILE A 148 -1.84 -9.79 2.58
N LEU A 149 -2.99 -9.20 2.25
CA LEU A 149 -3.07 -7.79 1.85
C LEU A 149 -2.62 -6.85 2.96
N ILE A 150 -3.16 -7.02 4.17
CA ILE A 150 -2.84 -6.15 5.32
C ILE A 150 -1.37 -6.29 5.71
N THR A 151 -0.83 -7.50 5.76
CA THR A 151 0.56 -7.73 6.16
C THR A 151 1.54 -7.15 5.13
N SER A 152 1.24 -7.31 3.84
CA SER A 152 2.08 -6.74 2.77
C SER A 152 2.06 -5.21 2.77
N ASP A 153 0.88 -4.59 2.93
CA ASP A 153 0.77 -3.13 3.07
C ASP A 153 1.49 -2.62 4.31
N HIS A 154 1.32 -3.29 5.44
CA HIS A 154 2.00 -2.94 6.68
C HIS A 154 3.52 -2.97 6.53
N LEU A 155 4.05 -3.97 5.85
CA LEU A 155 5.47 -4.11 5.56
C LEU A 155 5.98 -2.95 4.68
N ILE A 156 5.25 -2.59 3.62
CA ILE A 156 5.60 -1.48 2.72
C ILE A 156 5.55 -0.14 3.48
N TYR A 157 4.41 0.19 4.09
CA TYR A 157 4.22 1.47 4.80
C TYR A 157 5.15 1.60 6.00
N GLY A 158 5.41 0.48 6.69
CA GLY A 158 6.33 0.44 7.82
C GLY A 158 7.75 0.79 7.41
N THR A 159 8.25 0.19 6.32
CA THR A 159 9.59 0.49 5.81
C THR A 159 9.71 1.92 5.32
N ILE A 160 8.71 2.45 4.59
CA ILE A 160 8.71 3.85 4.15
C ILE A 160 8.72 4.81 5.34
N ASN A 161 7.93 4.52 6.38
CA ASN A 161 7.92 5.31 7.60
C ASN A 161 9.27 5.30 8.33
N VAL A 162 9.97 4.16 8.33
CA VAL A 162 11.32 4.04 8.89
C VAL A 162 12.33 4.85 8.06
N PHE A 163 12.27 4.81 6.73
CA PHE A 163 13.13 5.66 5.89
C PHE A 163 12.90 7.15 6.14
N SER A 164 11.64 7.59 6.21
CA SER A 164 11.28 8.97 6.55
C SER A 164 11.80 9.37 7.93
N LEU A 165 11.84 8.43 8.87
CA LEU A 165 12.42 8.67 10.19
C LEU A 165 13.95 8.76 10.14
N GLU A 166 14.65 7.91 9.38
CA GLU A 166 16.10 8.05 9.18
C GLU A 166 16.47 9.41 8.55
N PHE A 167 15.67 9.92 7.61
CA PHE A 167 15.87 11.29 7.11
C PHE A 167 15.73 12.36 8.20
N ASN A 168 14.76 12.23 9.11
CA ASN A 168 14.59 13.17 10.22
C ASN A 168 15.69 13.07 11.28
N ILE A 169 16.26 11.87 11.48
CA ILE A 169 17.43 11.68 12.33
C ILE A 169 18.63 12.41 11.71
N LEU A 170 18.94 12.14 10.44
CA LEU A 170 19.99 12.84 9.71
C LEU A 170 19.77 14.36 9.76
N LYS A 171 18.54 14.81 9.56
CA LYS A 171 18.15 16.22 9.65
C LYS A 171 18.59 16.85 10.99
N THR A 172 18.35 16.14 12.09
CA THR A 172 18.72 16.59 13.44
C THR A 172 20.23 16.60 13.62
N GLU A 173 20.93 15.53 13.21
CA GLU A 173 22.39 15.44 13.32
C GLU A 173 23.12 16.52 12.48
N PHE A 174 22.62 16.82 11.27
CA PHE A 174 23.13 17.92 10.45
C PHE A 174 22.94 19.28 11.12
N ARG A 175 21.80 19.49 11.79
CA ARG A 175 21.54 20.73 12.53
C ARG A 175 22.50 20.90 13.73
N GLU A 176 22.86 19.81 14.40
CA GLU A 176 23.78 19.83 15.53
C GLU A 176 25.23 20.17 15.14
N LEU A 177 25.60 20.02 13.86
CA LEU A 177 26.92 20.39 13.37
C LEU A 177 27.27 21.86 13.65
N LYS A 178 26.27 22.75 13.75
CA LYS A 178 26.44 24.17 14.10
C LYS A 178 27.19 24.40 15.42
N PHE A 179 27.07 23.47 16.36
CA PHE A 179 27.59 23.61 17.71
C PHE A 179 28.90 22.86 17.91
N LYS A 180 29.44 22.24 16.85
CA LYS A 180 30.64 21.40 16.92
C LYS A 180 31.89 22.16 16.49
N ASN A 181 33.01 21.80 17.08
CA ASN A 181 34.34 22.28 16.68
C ASN A 181 34.71 21.70 15.31
N GLU A 182 35.66 22.32 14.59
CA GLU A 182 36.00 21.98 13.21
C GLU A 182 36.50 20.52 13.02
N ASN A 183 37.24 19.97 13.99
CA ASN A 183 37.67 18.57 13.96
C ASN A 183 36.49 17.59 14.09
N ASP A 184 35.59 17.86 15.03
CA ASP A 184 34.38 17.06 15.23
C ASP A 184 33.43 17.20 14.05
N TRP A 185 33.36 18.39 13.46
CA TRP A 185 32.59 18.66 12.27
C TRP A 185 33.03 17.77 11.11
N LYS A 186 34.34 17.66 10.88
CA LYS A 186 34.91 16.79 9.84
C LYS A 186 34.57 15.31 10.04
N ILE A 187 34.73 14.80 11.26
CA ILE A 187 34.44 13.39 11.58
C ILE A 187 32.94 13.11 11.40
N ASN A 188 32.08 13.97 11.95
CA ASN A 188 30.64 13.79 11.87
C ASN A 188 30.10 13.98 10.45
N LEU A 189 30.60 14.96 9.69
CA LEU A 189 30.19 15.14 8.30
C LEU A 189 30.45 13.86 7.49
N LYS A 190 31.61 13.23 7.65
CA LYS A 190 31.92 11.97 6.96
C LYS A 190 30.91 10.87 7.30
N ILE A 191 30.61 10.70 8.59
CA ILE A 191 29.61 9.71 9.06
C ILE A 191 28.22 10.01 8.48
N LEU A 192 27.83 11.29 8.45
CA LEU A 192 26.53 11.71 7.92
C LEU A 192 26.42 11.49 6.41
N ILE A 193 27.48 11.76 5.65
CA ILE A 193 27.54 11.48 4.21
C ILE A 193 27.39 9.98 3.95
N GLU A 194 28.12 9.14 4.70
CA GLU A 194 28.04 7.68 4.57
C GLU A 194 26.64 7.16 4.91
N SER A 195 26.04 7.64 6.00
CA SER A 195 24.67 7.28 6.40
C SER A 195 23.63 7.72 5.35
N HIS A 196 23.74 8.94 4.82
CA HIS A 196 22.85 9.46 3.77
C HIS A 196 22.96 8.64 2.48
N ASN A 197 24.16 8.29 2.04
CA ASN A 197 24.36 7.46 0.84
C ASN A 197 23.77 6.06 1.03
N LYS A 198 24.01 5.45 2.20
CA LYS A 198 23.45 4.14 2.54
C LYS A 198 21.92 4.15 2.58
N LEU A 199 21.32 5.20 3.12
CA LEU A 199 19.86 5.39 3.11
C LEU A 199 19.32 5.49 1.68
N ILE A 200 19.97 6.28 0.81
CA ILE A 200 19.56 6.39 -0.60
C ILE A 200 19.68 5.04 -1.32
N GLU A 201 20.74 4.28 -1.09
CA GLU A 201 20.91 2.94 -1.66
C GLU A 201 19.80 1.98 -1.20
N ASN A 202 19.48 1.98 0.10
CA ASN A 202 18.38 1.18 0.64
C ASN A 202 17.02 1.56 0.03
N ILE A 203 16.76 2.86 -0.19
CA ILE A 203 15.52 3.33 -0.81
C ILE A 203 15.46 2.91 -2.29
N LYS A 204 16.57 3.00 -3.02
CA LYS A 204 16.62 2.54 -4.43
C LYS A 204 16.36 1.04 -4.53
N GLU A 205 16.96 0.27 -3.63
CA GLU A 205 16.77 -1.17 -3.58
C GLU A 205 15.31 -1.51 -3.24
N PHE A 206 14.75 -0.85 -2.23
CA PHE A 206 13.32 -0.95 -1.89
C PHE A 206 12.42 -0.61 -3.08
N GLN A 207 12.68 0.50 -3.77
CA GLN A 207 11.93 0.89 -4.96
C GLN A 207 12.01 -0.19 -6.04
N SER A 208 13.18 -0.78 -6.27
CA SER A 208 13.33 -1.85 -7.28
C SER A 208 12.49 -3.09 -6.96
N ILE A 209 12.35 -3.44 -5.68
CA ILE A 209 11.57 -4.58 -5.21
C ILE A 209 10.06 -4.33 -5.36
N PHE A 210 9.62 -3.13 -4.98
CA PHE A 210 8.19 -2.81 -4.91
C PHE A 210 7.64 -2.11 -6.17
N ALA A 211 8.49 -1.70 -7.12
CA ALA A 211 8.07 -1.00 -8.34
C ALA A 211 6.94 -1.71 -9.11
N SER A 212 7.00 -3.05 -9.18
CA SER A 212 5.99 -3.86 -9.86
C SER A 212 4.67 -3.91 -9.10
N ILE A 213 4.72 -4.02 -7.76
CA ILE A 213 3.54 -3.95 -6.88
C ILE A 213 2.88 -2.58 -6.99
N LEU A 214 3.69 -1.52 -7.00
CA LEU A 214 3.21 -0.15 -7.18
C LEU A 214 2.53 -0.04 -8.56
N PHE A 215 3.20 -0.44 -9.64
CA PHE A 215 2.63 -0.41 -10.99
C PHE A 215 1.27 -1.10 -11.08
N TYR A 216 1.13 -2.28 -10.48
CA TYR A 216 -0.15 -2.98 -10.41
C TYR A 216 -1.21 -2.14 -9.67
N ASN A 217 -0.89 -1.59 -8.48
CA ASN A 217 -1.81 -0.72 -7.73
C ASN A 217 -2.30 0.47 -8.58
N PHE A 218 -1.39 1.16 -9.27
CA PHE A 218 -1.72 2.38 -10.01
C PHE A 218 -2.47 2.08 -11.32
N GLY A 219 -2.00 1.10 -12.08
CA GLY A 219 -2.58 0.72 -13.37
C GLY A 219 -3.96 0.07 -13.20
N LEU A 220 -4.03 -1.02 -12.43
CA LEU A 220 -5.28 -1.75 -12.23
C LEU A 220 -6.18 -1.11 -11.18
N GLY A 221 -5.66 -0.28 -10.28
CA GLY A 221 -6.46 0.45 -9.30
C GLY A 221 -7.45 1.42 -9.94
N SER A 222 -7.08 2.07 -11.05
CA SER A 222 -8.01 2.96 -11.79
C SER A 222 -9.20 2.18 -12.36
N PHE A 223 -8.95 1.00 -12.94
CA PHE A 223 -10.01 0.11 -13.43
C PHE A 223 -10.85 -0.47 -12.28
N PHE A 224 -10.19 -0.90 -11.20
CA PHE A 224 -10.87 -1.40 -10.01
C PHE A 224 -11.83 -0.37 -9.41
N LEU A 225 -11.40 0.89 -9.29
CA LEU A 225 -12.23 2.01 -8.86
C LEU A 225 -13.43 2.20 -9.79
N CYS A 226 -13.20 2.18 -11.10
CA CYS A 226 -14.25 2.30 -12.11
C CYS A 226 -15.32 1.21 -11.96
N PHE A 227 -14.95 -0.08 -11.96
CA PHE A 227 -15.91 -1.18 -11.86
C PHE A 227 -16.63 -1.23 -10.51
N THR A 228 -15.95 -0.85 -9.43
CA THR A 228 -16.58 -0.75 -8.11
C THR A 228 -17.57 0.42 -8.03
N ALA A 229 -17.27 1.54 -8.70
CA ALA A 229 -18.18 2.67 -8.83
C ALA A 229 -19.39 2.35 -9.72
N LEU A 230 -19.20 1.64 -10.85
CA LEU A 230 -20.28 1.14 -11.71
C LEU A 230 -21.25 0.27 -10.89
N LYS A 231 -20.71 -0.70 -10.15
CA LYS A 231 -21.50 -1.54 -9.26
C LYS A 231 -22.24 -0.71 -8.20
N CYS A 232 -21.62 0.32 -7.64
CA CYS A 232 -22.29 1.19 -6.69
C CYS A 232 -23.48 1.95 -7.31
N SER A 233 -23.43 2.23 -8.62
CA SER A 233 -24.49 2.97 -9.34
C SER A 233 -25.63 2.09 -9.86
N SER A 234 -25.39 0.80 -10.10
CA SER A 234 -26.38 -0.14 -10.67
C SER A 234 -27.17 -0.91 -9.61
N VAL A 235 -26.68 -0.98 -8.37
CA VAL A 235 -27.31 -1.80 -7.34
C VAL A 235 -28.62 -1.20 -6.83
N GLU A 236 -29.72 -1.94 -7.05
CA GLU A 236 -31.06 -1.55 -6.61
C GLU A 236 -31.31 -1.78 -5.10
N SER A 237 -30.61 -2.73 -4.47
CA SER A 237 -30.83 -3.07 -3.06
C SER A 237 -29.88 -2.35 -2.10
N ILE A 238 -30.44 -1.68 -1.09
CA ILE A 238 -29.69 -0.91 -0.08
C ILE A 238 -28.53 -1.72 0.54
N PRO A 239 -28.69 -2.99 0.95
CA PRO A 239 -27.60 -3.75 1.56
C PRO A 239 -26.41 -4.00 0.61
N ASN A 240 -26.70 -4.31 -0.66
CA ASN A 240 -25.65 -4.53 -1.66
C ASN A 240 -24.98 -3.22 -2.07
N ALA A 241 -25.71 -2.10 -2.04
CA ALA A 241 -25.19 -0.77 -2.33
C ALA A 241 -24.21 -0.33 -1.23
N LEU A 242 -24.59 -0.49 0.04
CA LEU A 242 -23.71 -0.21 1.19
C LEU A 242 -22.43 -1.06 1.17
N LEU A 243 -22.55 -2.35 0.82
CA LEU A 243 -21.39 -3.24 0.68
C LEU A 243 -20.45 -2.76 -0.44
N SER A 244 -20.99 -2.42 -1.61
CA SER A 244 -20.21 -1.97 -2.77
C SER A 244 -19.55 -0.62 -2.52
N PHE A 245 -20.26 0.29 -1.84
CA PHE A 245 -19.71 1.57 -1.39
C PHE A 245 -18.57 1.38 -0.39
N GLY A 246 -18.70 0.45 0.56
CA GLY A 246 -17.64 0.08 1.50
C GLY A 246 -16.36 -0.40 0.81
N PHE A 247 -16.49 -1.26 -0.21
CA PHE A 247 -15.35 -1.69 -1.03
C PHE A 247 -14.72 -0.54 -1.83
N CYS A 248 -15.53 0.39 -2.34
CA CYS A 248 -15.05 1.57 -3.05
C CYS A 248 -14.17 2.43 -2.12
N ILE A 249 -14.68 2.80 -0.94
CA ILE A 249 -13.91 3.57 0.06
C ILE A 249 -12.63 2.82 0.43
N TYR A 250 -12.70 1.49 0.59
CA TYR A 250 -11.51 0.70 0.93
C TYR A 250 -10.41 0.85 -0.11
N SER A 251 -10.75 0.70 -1.38
CA SER A 251 -9.77 0.84 -2.47
C SER A 251 -9.22 2.26 -2.58
N LEU A 252 -10.06 3.30 -2.42
CA LEU A 252 -9.61 4.69 -2.37
C LEU A 252 -8.64 4.92 -1.22
N PHE A 253 -8.97 4.43 -0.03
CA PHE A 253 -8.14 4.55 1.16
C PHE A 253 -6.79 3.85 0.99
N GLN A 254 -6.78 2.65 0.39
CA GLN A 254 -5.54 1.91 0.13
C GLN A 254 -4.61 2.68 -0.82
N ILE A 255 -5.13 3.21 -1.94
CA ILE A 255 -4.35 4.00 -2.90
C ILE A 255 -3.87 5.31 -2.27
N PHE A 256 -4.75 6.00 -1.53
CA PHE A 256 -4.42 7.21 -0.81
C PHE A 256 -3.27 6.98 0.17
N MET A 257 -3.33 5.91 0.97
CA MET A 257 -2.29 5.60 1.95
C MET A 257 -0.93 5.39 1.30
N GLN A 258 -0.88 4.67 0.19
CA GLN A 258 0.37 4.48 -0.56
C GLN A 258 0.97 5.80 -1.04
N CYS A 259 0.14 6.71 -1.55
CA CYS A 259 0.56 8.04 -1.98
C CYS A 259 0.96 8.94 -0.80
N PHE A 260 0.25 8.84 0.32
CA PHE A 260 0.54 9.59 1.55
C PHE A 260 1.90 9.22 2.14
N PHE A 261 2.20 7.92 2.27
CA PHE A 261 3.51 7.47 2.75
C PHE A 261 4.63 7.84 1.76
N GLY A 262 4.38 7.79 0.45
CA GLY A 262 5.31 8.26 -0.57
C GLY A 262 5.60 9.77 -0.47
N GLN A 263 4.56 10.59 -0.29
CA GLN A 263 4.71 12.03 -0.05
C GLN A 263 5.50 12.31 1.22
N MET A 264 5.17 11.63 2.33
CA MET A 264 5.87 11.79 3.61
C MET A 264 7.38 11.49 3.52
N LEU A 265 7.77 10.54 2.66
CA LEU A 265 9.20 10.28 2.39
C LEU A 265 9.83 11.42 1.59
N THR A 266 9.14 11.88 0.56
CA THR A 266 9.57 12.99 -0.32
C THR A 266 9.77 14.27 0.50
N ASP A 267 8.80 14.62 1.34
CA ASP A 267 8.86 15.77 2.25
C ASP A 267 10.03 15.64 3.23
N ALA A 268 10.29 14.44 3.78
CA ALA A 268 11.41 14.23 4.69
C ALA A 268 12.77 14.43 4.00
N SER A 269 12.89 13.98 2.74
CA SER A 269 14.09 14.21 1.92
C SER A 269 14.29 15.69 1.61
N GLU A 270 13.23 16.43 1.29
CA GLU A 270 13.31 17.87 1.01
C GLU A 270 13.69 18.68 2.26
N ASN A 271 13.10 18.34 3.41
CA ASN A 271 13.43 18.95 4.68
C ASN A 271 14.90 18.74 5.08
N LEU A 272 15.48 17.58 4.77
CA LEU A 272 16.91 17.32 5.01
C LEU A 272 17.78 18.29 4.21
N TYR A 273 17.48 18.51 2.92
CA TYR A 273 18.23 19.44 2.08
C TYR A 273 18.27 20.85 2.69
N GLN A 274 17.13 21.34 3.21
CA GLN A 274 17.05 22.66 3.84
C GLN A 274 17.95 22.77 5.08
N GLU A 275 18.01 21.75 5.93
CA GLU A 275 18.88 21.78 7.12
C GLU A 275 20.36 21.63 6.79
N ILE A 276 20.71 20.82 5.78
CA ILE A 276 22.10 20.76 5.29
C ILE A 276 22.54 22.15 4.84
N TYR A 277 21.70 22.89 4.14
CA TYR A 277 22.03 24.26 3.71
C TYR A 277 22.25 25.19 4.90
N GLN A 278 21.47 25.01 5.96
CA GLN A 278 21.54 25.84 7.14
C GLN A 278 22.56 25.36 8.17
N CYS A 279 23.35 24.30 7.96
CA CYS A 279 24.16 23.65 9.02
C CYS A 279 25.35 24.45 9.60
N GLY A 280 25.51 25.74 9.27
CA GLY A 280 26.59 26.58 9.80
C GLY A 280 27.91 26.47 9.03
N TRP A 281 27.88 25.95 7.81
CA TRP A 281 29.07 25.74 6.97
C TRP A 281 29.80 27.05 6.61
N GLU A 282 29.08 28.18 6.66
CA GLU A 282 29.61 29.52 6.47
C GLU A 282 30.70 29.88 7.50
N ASN A 283 30.68 29.26 8.69
CA ASN A 283 31.63 29.54 9.76
C ASN A 283 32.91 28.69 9.69
N LEU A 284 32.96 27.67 8.82
CA LEU A 284 34.12 26.77 8.68
C LEU A 284 35.31 27.48 8.04
N LYS A 285 36.54 27.21 8.49
CA LYS A 285 37.74 27.77 7.85
C LYS A 285 38.32 26.84 6.79
N ASP A 286 38.12 25.53 6.96
CA ASP A 286 38.58 24.50 6.02
C ASP A 286 37.77 24.50 4.71
N ILE A 287 38.46 24.88 3.63
CA ILE A 287 37.92 24.93 2.26
C ILE A 287 37.52 23.53 1.78
N LYS A 288 38.21 22.46 2.20
CA LYS A 288 37.89 21.09 1.78
C LYS A 288 36.53 20.67 2.34
N LEU A 289 36.29 20.93 3.61
CA LEU A 289 35.00 20.65 4.27
C LEU A 289 33.84 21.39 3.62
N ARG A 290 34.04 22.67 3.27
CA ARG A 290 33.03 23.44 2.52
C ARG A 290 32.74 22.83 1.15
N LYS A 291 33.76 22.37 0.41
CA LYS A 291 33.58 21.71 -0.89
C LYS A 291 32.83 20.39 -0.77
N ASP A 292 33.15 19.57 0.23
CA ASP A 292 32.45 18.31 0.50
C ASP A 292 30.98 18.56 0.83
N LEU A 293 30.70 19.64 1.58
CA LEU A 293 29.32 20.04 1.89
C LEU A 293 28.52 20.47 0.65
N VAL A 294 29.15 21.22 -0.26
CA VAL A 294 28.52 21.61 -1.53
C VAL A 294 28.15 20.36 -2.35
N LEU A 295 28.99 19.33 -2.36
CA LEU A 295 28.69 18.08 -3.06
C LEU A 295 27.47 17.37 -2.48
N ILE A 296 27.35 17.29 -1.15
CA ILE A 296 26.15 16.70 -0.54
C ILE A 296 24.92 17.58 -0.76
N LEU A 297 25.03 18.91 -0.70
CA LEU A 297 23.93 19.82 -1.03
C LEU A 297 23.39 19.59 -2.44
N VAL A 298 24.29 19.53 -3.43
CA VAL A 298 23.91 19.25 -4.83
C VAL A 298 23.25 17.89 -4.95
N ARG A 299 23.70 16.88 -4.20
CA ARG A 299 23.08 15.56 -4.19
C ARG A 299 21.71 15.54 -3.50
N SER A 300 21.59 16.14 -2.32
CA SER A 300 20.34 16.20 -1.54
C SER A 300 19.29 17.08 -2.21
N ARG A 301 19.68 18.01 -3.09
CA ARG A 301 18.75 18.75 -3.96
C ARG A 301 17.96 17.83 -4.89
N ARG A 302 18.50 16.65 -5.24
CA ARG A 302 17.74 15.62 -5.94
C ARG A 302 16.85 14.90 -4.93
N ILE A 303 15.66 15.46 -4.71
CA ILE A 303 14.66 14.94 -3.78
C ILE A 303 14.42 13.45 -4.05
N VAL A 304 14.44 12.66 -2.98
CA VAL A 304 14.16 11.23 -3.03
C VAL A 304 12.66 11.03 -3.09
N GLU A 305 12.17 10.73 -4.28
CA GLU A 305 10.77 10.40 -4.55
C GLU A 305 10.69 8.93 -4.99
N LEU A 306 9.76 8.17 -4.40
CA LEU A 306 9.49 6.80 -4.86
C LEU A 306 8.81 6.86 -6.23
N LYS A 307 9.36 6.16 -7.21
CA LYS A 307 8.82 6.15 -8.58
C LYS A 307 8.39 4.76 -9.03
N VAL A 308 7.26 4.73 -9.72
CA VAL A 308 6.78 3.59 -10.50
C VAL A 308 7.43 3.62 -11.87
N LEU A 309 8.09 2.53 -12.25
CA LEU A 309 8.83 2.40 -13.52
C LEU A 309 9.82 3.55 -13.82
N ASN A 310 10.25 4.29 -12.79
CA ASN A 310 11.02 5.53 -12.89
C ASN A 310 10.32 6.70 -13.61
N ILE A 311 9.02 6.59 -13.91
CA ILE A 311 8.26 7.60 -14.67
C ILE A 311 7.27 8.34 -13.75
N TRP A 312 6.48 7.62 -12.96
CA TRP A 312 5.42 8.22 -12.13
C TRP A 312 5.84 8.27 -10.66
N GLY A 313 5.91 9.47 -10.09
CA GLY A 313 6.18 9.68 -8.66
C GLY A 313 5.01 9.24 -7.79
N ILE A 314 5.26 8.67 -6.61
CA ILE A 314 4.21 8.23 -5.69
C ILE A 314 3.97 9.35 -4.69
N ASN A 315 3.00 10.19 -5.03
CA ASN A 315 2.68 11.41 -4.31
C ASN A 315 1.16 11.68 -4.34
N ILE A 316 0.73 12.67 -3.59
CA ILE A 316 -0.71 13.01 -3.47
C ILE A 316 -1.29 13.46 -4.82
N GLU A 317 -0.49 14.10 -5.68
CA GLU A 317 -0.92 14.49 -7.03
C GLU A 317 -1.32 13.27 -7.86
N GLN A 318 -0.54 12.18 -7.82
CA GLN A 318 -0.91 10.97 -8.53
C GLN A 318 -2.16 10.29 -7.98
N PHE A 319 -2.44 10.39 -6.68
CA PHE A 319 -3.71 9.91 -6.15
C PHE A 319 -4.89 10.59 -6.84
N PHE A 320 -4.86 11.92 -7.00
CA PHE A 320 -5.90 12.65 -7.71
C PHE A 320 -5.99 12.26 -9.19
N ASN A 321 -4.86 12.02 -9.85
CA ASN A 321 -4.83 11.55 -11.24
C ASN A 321 -5.53 10.19 -11.41
N ILE A 322 -5.29 9.24 -10.49
CA ILE A 322 -5.96 7.93 -10.49
C ILE A 322 -7.46 8.08 -10.29
N VAL A 323 -7.88 8.89 -9.31
CA VAL A 323 -9.30 9.11 -9.03
C VAL A 323 -9.99 9.76 -10.24
N ARG A 324 -9.36 10.75 -10.86
CA ARG A 324 -9.86 11.40 -12.08
C ARG A 324 -9.97 10.43 -13.26
N ASN A 325 -8.95 9.59 -13.46
CA ASN A 325 -8.97 8.57 -14.52
C ASN A 325 -10.07 7.53 -14.26
N GLY A 326 -10.19 7.03 -13.02
CA GLY A 326 -11.24 6.11 -12.61
C GLY A 326 -12.64 6.69 -12.81
N TYR A 327 -12.85 7.97 -12.48
CA TYR A 327 -14.12 8.66 -12.76
C TYR A 327 -14.40 8.81 -14.25
N SER A 328 -13.38 9.18 -15.04
CA SER A 328 -13.52 9.31 -16.50
C SER A 328 -13.85 7.97 -17.16
N TYR A 329 -13.25 6.87 -16.71
CA TYR A 329 -13.62 5.52 -17.14
C TYR A 329 -15.04 5.18 -16.71
N PHE A 330 -15.42 5.50 -15.48
CA PHE A 330 -16.79 5.28 -14.98
C PHE A 330 -17.83 5.98 -15.85
N THR A 331 -17.63 7.24 -16.21
CA THR A 331 -18.57 7.98 -17.07
C THR A 331 -18.66 7.37 -18.46
N LEU A 332 -17.52 7.00 -19.05
CA LEU A 332 -17.50 6.36 -20.38
C LEU A 332 -18.21 5.01 -20.38
N PHE A 333 -17.94 4.15 -19.41
CA PHE A 333 -18.60 2.85 -19.30
C PHE A 333 -20.09 3.00 -19.00
N ARG A 334 -20.46 3.99 -18.19
CA ARG A 334 -21.87 4.30 -17.92
C ARG A 334 -22.60 4.66 -19.20
N GLU A 335 -22.07 5.56 -20.03
CA GLU A 335 -22.70 5.95 -21.31
C GLU A 335 -22.74 4.81 -22.35
N LEU A 336 -21.78 3.88 -22.32
CA LEU A 336 -21.71 2.76 -23.26
C LEU A 336 -22.59 1.57 -22.86
N LEU A 337 -22.87 1.39 -21.56
CA LEU A 337 -23.52 0.19 -21.01
C LEU A 337 -24.90 0.44 -20.41
N LEU A 338 -25.25 1.69 -20.08
CA LEU A 338 -26.55 2.13 -19.55
C LEU A 338 -27.13 3.21 -20.46
#